data_AF-A0A0D3ANV6-F1
#
_entry.id   AF-A0A0D3ANV6-F1
#
_cell.length_a   1.000
_cell.length_b   1.000
_cell.length_c   1.000
_cell.angle_alpha   90.00
_cell.angle_beta   90.00
_cell.angle_gamma   90.00
#
_symmetry.space_group_name_H-M   'P 1'
#
loop_
_entity.id
_entity.type
_entity.pdbx_description
1 polymer ?
#
loop_
_entity_poly.entity_id
_entity_poly.type
_entity_poly.pdbx_seq_one_letter_code
_entity_poly.pdbx_strand_id
1 'polypeptide(L)'
;MNKSLFLKIVHRLSTEIPYFQPSEDATGRSSLSPLQKCTAAIRQLAYGGAADTVDEYVRLAESTARKCLHNFTAGIITFFGDEYL
;
A
#
# COMPACT_ATOMS: atom_id res chain seq x y z
N MET A 1 14.24 -3.38 -2.12
CA MET A 1 13.57 -3.18 -3.42
C MET A 1 14.15 -1.96 -4.12
N ASN A 2 14.32 -1.99 -5.44
CA ASN A 2 14.82 -0.84 -6.21
C ASN A 2 13.80 0.31 -6.21
N LYS A 3 14.27 1.57 -6.09
CA LYS A 3 13.41 2.77 -6.04
C LYS A 3 12.56 2.95 -7.30
N SER A 4 13.12 2.67 -8.47
CA SER A 4 12.42 2.80 -9.75
C SER A 4 11.27 1.79 -9.86
N LEU A 5 11.54 0.54 -9.50
CA LEU A 5 10.51 -0.51 -9.45
C LEU A 5 9.40 -0.17 -8.46
N PHE A 6 9.75 0.33 -7.27
CA PHE A 6 8.77 0.76 -6.28
C PHE A 6 7.85 1.85 -6.84
N LEU A 7 8.41 2.89 -7.46
CA LEU A 7 7.61 3.97 -8.05
C LEU A 7 6.73 3.48 -9.21
N LYS A 8 7.21 2.55 -10.04
CA LYS A 8 6.41 1.91 -11.10
C LYS A 8 5.20 1.17 -10.51
N ILE A 9 5.40 0.40 -9.45
CA ILE A 9 4.33 -0.31 -8.73
C ILE A 9 3.32 0.70 -8.17
N VAL A 10 3.78 1.71 -7.42
CA VAL A 10 2.89 2.70 -6.79
C VAL A 10 2.09 3.45 -7.84
N HIS A 11 2.71 3.86 -8.94
CA HIS A 11 2.02 4.55 -10.03
C HIS A 11 0.94 3.65 -10.64
N ARG A 12 1.25 2.39 -10.95
CA ARG A 12 0.27 1.48 -11.55
C ARG A 12 -0.88 1.16 -10.62
N LEU A 13 -0.60 0.87 -9.35
CA LEU A 13 -1.64 0.63 -8.34
C LEU A 13 -2.51 1.88 -8.12
N SER A 14 -1.90 3.08 -8.11
CA SER A 14 -2.65 4.33 -7.98
C SER A 14 -3.53 4.63 -9.18
N THR A 15 -3.22 4.14 -10.37
CA THR A 15 -4.05 4.38 -11.57
C THR A 15 -5.18 3.35 -11.66
N GLU A 16 -4.87 2.09 -11.41
CA GLU A 16 -5.78 0.96 -11.69
C GLU A 16 -6.65 0.56 -10.49
N ILE A 17 -6.22 0.85 -9.26
CA ILE A 17 -6.93 0.43 -8.04
C ILE A 17 -7.52 1.65 -7.34
N PRO A 18 -8.87 1.78 -7.26
CA PRO A 18 -9.53 2.91 -6.61
C PRO A 18 -9.08 3.12 -5.15
N TYR A 19 -8.74 2.05 -4.43
CA TYR A 19 -8.24 2.15 -3.06
C TYR A 19 -6.92 2.93 -2.92
N PHE A 20 -6.06 2.89 -3.94
CA PHE A 20 -4.78 3.60 -3.94
C PHE A 20 -4.87 4.98 -4.58
N GLN A 21 -5.98 5.33 -5.22
CA GLN A 21 -6.16 6.68 -5.74
C GLN A 21 -6.12 7.70 -4.59
N PRO A 22 -5.59 8.90 -4.87
CA PRO A 22 -5.74 10.02 -3.95
C PRO A 22 -7.22 10.26 -3.66
N SER A 23 -7.58 10.27 -2.38
CA SER A 23 -8.93 10.54 -1.92
C SER A 23 -8.85 11.59 -0.82
N GLU A 24 -9.92 12.35 -0.67
CA GLU A 24 -10.10 13.30 0.42
C GLU A 24 -11.11 12.71 1.39
N ASP A 25 -10.77 12.71 2.68
CA ASP A 25 -11.68 12.32 3.74
C ASP A 25 -12.86 13.30 3.80
N ALA A 26 -13.98 12.91 4.43
CA ALA A 26 -15.20 13.72 4.55
C ALA A 26 -15.01 15.11 5.20
N THR A 27 -13.82 15.39 5.74
CA THR A 27 -13.41 16.68 6.32
C THR A 27 -12.53 17.52 5.38
N GLY A 28 -12.33 17.09 4.13
CA GLY A 28 -11.46 17.77 3.15
C GLY A 28 -9.97 17.58 3.41
N ARG A 29 -9.59 16.60 4.26
CA ARG A 29 -8.19 16.25 4.49
C ARG A 29 -7.76 15.19 3.49
N SER A 30 -6.59 15.36 2.89
CA SER A 30 -6.02 14.33 2.03
C SER A 30 -5.83 13.04 2.83
N SER A 31 -6.49 11.95 2.40
CA SER A 31 -6.30 10.63 2.97
C SER A 31 -4.85 10.16 2.73
N LEU A 32 -4.49 9.02 3.30
CA LEU A 32 -3.15 8.42 3.09
C LEU A 32 -2.78 8.33 1.61
N SER A 33 -1.60 8.83 1.29
CA SER A 33 -1.08 8.79 -0.07
C SER A 33 -0.86 7.35 -0.55
N PRO A 34 -0.97 7.08 -1.87
CA PRO A 34 -0.63 5.78 -2.44
C PRO A 34 0.75 5.27 -2.02
N LEU A 35 1.74 6.18 -1.91
CA LEU A 35 3.09 5.89 -1.43
C LEU A 35 3.09 5.35 0.00
N GLN A 36 2.36 6.00 0.91
CA GLN A 36 2.25 5.55 2.31
C GLN A 36 1.55 4.21 2.40
N LYS A 37 0.45 4.01 1.67
CA LYS A 37 -0.31 2.74 1.64
C LYS A 37 0.56 1.58 1.15
N CYS A 38 1.31 1.78 0.06
CA CYS A 38 2.21 0.75 -0.47
C CYS A 38 3.39 0.48 0.46
N THR A 39 3.97 1.53 1.06
CA THR A 39 5.06 1.38 2.04
C THR A 39 4.61 0.56 3.25
N ALA A 40 3.41 0.82 3.76
CA ALA A 40 2.82 0.05 4.86
C ALA A 40 2.64 -1.42 4.48
N ALA A 41 2.06 -1.71 3.30
CA ALA A 41 1.87 -3.08 2.82
C ALA A 41 3.19 -3.85 2.68
N ILE A 42 4.22 -3.25 2.07
CA ILE A 42 5.54 -3.90 1.91
C ILE A 42 6.19 -4.15 3.26
N ARG A 43 6.10 -3.20 4.19
CA ARG A 43 6.64 -3.40 5.54
C ARG A 43 5.95 -4.54 6.28
N GLN A 44 4.62 -4.65 6.16
CA GLN A 44 3.88 -5.78 6.71
C GLN A 44 4.29 -7.12 6.09
N LEU A 45 4.59 -7.16 4.78
CA LEU A 45 5.11 -8.36 4.12
C LEU A 45 6.53 -8.71 4.59
N ALA A 46 7.39 -7.70 4.76
CA ALA A 46 8.81 -7.91 5.08
C ALA A 46 9.05 -8.33 6.54
N TYR A 47 8.33 -7.72 7.48
CA TYR A 47 8.53 -7.93 8.92
C TYR A 47 7.50 -8.87 9.55
N GLY A 48 6.47 -9.28 8.79
CA GLY A 48 5.38 -10.10 9.29
C GLY A 48 4.34 -9.30 10.07
N GLY A 49 3.17 -9.91 10.28
CA GLY A 49 1.97 -9.27 10.86
C GLY A 49 2.04 -8.93 12.35
N ALA A 50 3.22 -8.64 12.91
CA ALA A 50 3.33 -8.04 14.25
C ALA A 50 2.84 -6.59 14.17
N ALA A 51 1.51 -6.45 14.20
CA ALA A 51 0.76 -5.21 14.12
C ALA A 51 1.25 -4.14 15.11
N ASP A 52 1.89 -4.54 16.21
CA ASP A 52 2.48 -3.67 17.23
C ASP A 52 3.56 -2.71 16.71
N THR A 53 4.30 -3.08 15.66
CA THR A 53 5.38 -2.20 15.13
C THR A 53 4.91 -1.31 13.97
N VAL A 54 3.69 -1.51 13.46
CA VAL A 54 3.12 -0.71 12.37
C VAL A 54 2.62 0.65 12.88
N ASP A 55 2.28 0.73 14.18
CA ASP A 55 1.78 1.94 14.82
C ASP A 55 2.85 3.04 14.91
N GLU A 56 4.11 2.72 15.22
CA GLU A 56 5.16 3.73 15.44
C GLU A 56 5.56 4.50 14.17
N TYR A 57 5.42 3.92 12.97
CA TYR A 57 6.00 4.54 11.76
C TYR A 57 5.01 5.21 10.81
N VAL A 58 3.74 4.82 10.79
CA VAL A 58 2.74 5.41 9.88
C VAL A 58 1.45 5.82 10.59
N ARG A 59 1.31 5.58 11.92
CA ARG A 59 0.07 5.84 12.68
C ARG A 59 -1.18 5.33 11.95
N LEU A 60 -1.06 4.11 11.41
CA LEU A 60 -2.06 3.48 10.56
C LEU A 60 -2.87 2.51 11.42
N ALA A 61 -4.19 2.68 11.49
CA ALA A 61 -5.05 1.72 12.16
C ALA A 61 -4.83 0.31 11.58
N GLU A 62 -4.78 -0.71 12.44
CA GLU A 62 -4.53 -2.11 12.06
C GLU A 62 -5.43 -2.58 10.91
N SER A 63 -6.71 -2.19 10.97
CA SER A 63 -7.71 -2.50 9.93
C SER A 63 -7.39 -1.88 8.57
N THR A 64 -6.84 -0.66 8.56
CA THR A 64 -6.41 0.03 7.34
C THR A 64 -5.13 -0.58 6.80
N ALA A 65 -4.19 -0.94 7.67
CA ALA A 65 -2.95 -1.62 7.27
C ALA A 65 -3.27 -2.98 6.61
N ARG A 66 -4.15 -3.79 7.22
CA ARG A 66 -4.60 -5.06 6.63
C ARG A 66 -5.30 -4.89 5.28
N LYS A 67 -6.13 -3.85 5.13
CA LYS A 67 -6.75 -3.51 3.83
C LYS A 67 -5.72 -3.09 2.79
N CYS A 68 -4.71 -2.28 3.17
CA CYS A 68 -3.61 -1.92 2.29
C CYS A 68 -2.86 -3.17 1.81
N LEU A 69 -2.52 -4.09 2.72
CA LEU A 69 -1.86 -5.35 2.40
C LEU A 69 -2.66 -6.18 1.39
N HIS A 70 -3.97 -6.34 1.63
CA HIS A 70 -4.83 -7.14 0.75
C HIS A 70 -4.95 -6.54 -0.66
N ASN A 71 -5.25 -5.24 -0.77
CA ASN A 71 -5.33 -4.58 -2.07
C ASN A 71 -3.97 -4.51 -2.78
N PHE A 72 -2.88 -4.35 -2.03
CA PHE A 72 -1.53 -4.35 -2.58
C PHE A 72 -1.18 -5.72 -3.17
N THR A 73 -1.32 -6.80 -2.39
CA THR A 73 -1.00 -8.16 -2.84
C THR A 73 -1.86 -8.59 -4.03
N ALA A 74 -3.16 -8.33 -4.00
CA ALA A 74 -4.05 -8.58 -5.13
C ALA A 74 -3.62 -7.82 -6.39
N GLY A 75 -3.25 -6.54 -6.24
CA GLY A 75 -2.75 -5.72 -7.34
C GLY A 75 -1.42 -6.23 -7.91
N ILE A 76 -0.47 -6.62 -7.05
CA ILE A 76 0.80 -7.20 -7.48
C ILE A 76 0.57 -8.49 -8.26
N ILE A 77 -0.26 -9.41 -7.75
CA ILE A 77 -0.55 -10.67 -8.45
C ILE A 77 -1.19 -10.39 -9.82
N THR A 78 -2.13 -9.46 -9.89
CA THR A 78 -2.86 -9.16 -11.14
C THR A 78 -1.99 -8.48 -12.19
N PHE A 79 -1.15 -7.51 -11.79
CA PHE A 79 -0.40 -6.67 -12.75
C PHE A 79 1.05 -7.10 -12.96
N PHE A 80 1.61 -7.84 -12.01
CA PHE A 80 3.02 -8.20 -11.96
C PHE A 80 3.24 -9.69 -11.73
N GLY A 81 2.17 -10.49 -11.61
CA GLY A 81 2.25 -11.95 -11.49
C GLY A 81 3.04 -12.55 -12.66
N ASP A 82 2.63 -12.28 -13.90
CA ASP A 82 3.30 -12.83 -15.09
C ASP A 82 4.74 -12.30 -15.31
N GLU A 83 5.09 -11.15 -14.75
CA GLU A 83 6.42 -10.52 -14.95
C GLU A 83 7.43 -10.96 -13.87
N TYR A 84 6.98 -11.35 -12.68
CA TYR A 84 7.86 -11.58 -11.52
C TYR A 84 7.57 -12.84 -10.71
N LEU A 85 6.52 -13.61 -11.02
CA LEU A 85 6.10 -14.82 -10.33
C LEU A 85 6.10 -16.03 -11.28
#